data_AF-A0A1Y5H3F6-F1
#
_entry.id   AF-A0A1Y5H3F6-F1
#
_cell.length_a   1.000
_cell.length_b   1.000
_cell.length_c   1.000
_cell.angle_alpha   90.00
_cell.angle_beta   90.00
_cell.angle_gamma   90.00
#
_symmetry.space_group_name_H-M   'P 1'
#
loop_
_entity.id
_entity.type
_entity.pdbx_description
1 polymer ?
#
loop_
_entity_poly.entity_id
_entity_poly.type
_entity_poly.pdbx_seq_one_letter_code
_entity_poly.pdbx_strand_id
1 'polypeptide(L)'
;MHKHTKSPSKPFSIRKLSGSLLIGCVFVTSALANPVTLKNDPKRPVGKISQDLNISTDQFVSCFSHVNPTPGGDRPESGERVHANKKVLLSCLQQHNSNITNDSLDRVMDKYRPGGRAAQVPRS
;
A
#
# COMPACT_ATOMS: atom_id res chain seq x y z
N MET A 1 66.09 29.52 -14.43
CA MET A 1 64.68 29.25 -14.80
C MET A 1 63.94 28.75 -13.57
N HIS A 2 62.78 29.35 -13.29
CA HIS A 2 61.84 29.05 -12.20
C HIS A 2 62.33 29.31 -10.76
N LYS A 3 61.86 30.39 -10.13
CA LYS A 3 60.62 30.40 -9.34
C LYS A 3 60.32 31.83 -8.87
N HIS A 4 59.12 32.29 -9.19
CA HIS A 4 58.58 33.58 -8.78
C HIS A 4 58.35 33.62 -7.26
N THR A 5 58.68 34.78 -6.73
CA THR A 5 58.37 35.31 -5.41
C THR A 5 56.85 35.51 -5.23
N LYS A 6 56.33 35.31 -4.00
CA LYS A 6 55.70 36.35 -3.15
C LYS A 6 54.70 35.72 -2.15
N SER A 7 54.81 36.22 -0.93
CA SER A 7 54.15 35.82 0.32
C SER A 7 52.76 36.50 0.49
N PRO A 8 52.10 36.55 1.67
CA PRO A 8 50.87 35.82 1.96
C PRO A 8 49.69 36.74 2.36
N SER A 9 48.63 36.11 2.89
CA SER A 9 47.63 36.64 3.83
C SER A 9 46.44 37.44 3.26
N LYS A 10 45.22 36.95 3.54
CA LYS A 10 44.28 37.55 4.51
C LYS A 10 43.01 36.68 4.68
N PRO A 11 42.28 36.85 5.80
CA PRO A 11 41.67 35.74 6.54
C PRO A 11 40.27 35.34 6.08
N PHE A 12 40.00 34.04 6.27
CA PHE A 12 38.70 33.39 6.17
C PHE A 12 37.73 33.99 7.20
N SER A 13 36.81 34.85 6.76
CA SER A 13 35.74 35.39 7.60
C SER A 13 34.56 34.44 7.56
N ILE A 14 34.47 33.56 8.56
CA ILE A 14 33.35 32.65 8.76
C ILE A 14 32.17 33.46 9.30
N ARG A 15 31.24 33.84 8.43
CA ARG A 15 29.93 34.35 8.85
C ARG A 15 29.04 33.17 9.22
N LYS A 16 28.81 32.98 10.52
CA LYS A 16 27.68 32.20 11.04
C LYS A 16 26.38 32.89 10.62
N LEU A 17 25.55 32.22 9.85
CA LEU A 17 24.11 32.47 9.85
C LEU A 17 23.40 31.16 10.18
N SER A 18 22.96 31.06 11.43
CA SER A 18 21.86 30.19 11.84
C SER A 18 20.64 30.47 10.97
N GLY A 19 19.98 29.42 10.52
CA GLY A 19 18.71 29.51 9.82
C GLY A 19 18.21 28.15 9.39
N SER A 20 17.79 27.32 10.36
CA SER A 20 16.89 26.19 10.10
C SER A 20 15.66 26.72 9.38
N LEU A 21 15.50 26.37 8.10
CA LEU A 21 14.23 26.47 7.41
C LEU A 21 13.72 25.06 7.14
N LEU A 22 12.97 24.55 8.11
CA LEU A 22 12.10 23.39 7.97
C LEU A 22 11.05 23.73 6.90
N ILE A 23 11.31 23.33 5.66
CA ILE A 23 10.31 23.42 4.59
C ILE A 23 9.29 22.31 4.85
N GLY A 24 8.11 22.75 5.26
CA GLY A 24 7.02 21.92 5.74
C GLY A 24 6.49 20.96 4.68
N CYS A 25 6.45 19.68 5.03
CA CYS A 25 5.56 18.70 4.41
C CYS A 25 4.12 19.11 4.72
N VAL A 26 3.40 19.57 3.71
CA VAL A 26 1.93 19.61 3.76
C VAL A 26 1.41 18.75 2.60
N PHE A 27 1.37 17.44 2.83
CA PHE A 27 0.55 16.55 2.01
C PHE A 27 -0.87 16.58 2.59
N VAL A 28 -1.72 17.50 2.10
CA VAL A 28 -3.17 17.36 2.29
C VAL A 28 -3.65 16.35 1.26
N THR A 29 -3.69 15.07 1.65
CA THR A 29 -4.38 14.04 0.87
C THR A 29 -5.82 13.95 1.36
N SER A 30 -6.72 14.70 0.73
CA SER A 30 -8.16 14.56 0.97
C SER A 30 -8.65 13.28 0.29
N ALA A 31 -8.63 12.17 1.01
CA ALA A 31 -9.33 10.97 0.60
C ALA A 31 -10.84 11.18 0.82
N LEU A 32 -11.58 11.44 -0.27
CA LEU A 32 -13.03 11.25 -0.29
C LEU A 32 -13.28 9.75 -0.07
N ALA A 33 -13.58 9.38 1.18
CA ALA A 33 -13.96 8.04 1.55
C ALA A 33 -15.32 7.72 0.91
N ASN A 34 -15.30 7.12 -0.28
CA ASN A 34 -16.47 6.40 -0.79
C ASN A 34 -16.85 5.34 0.25
N PRO A 35 -18.15 5.11 0.51
CA PRO A 35 -18.57 4.12 1.50
C PRO A 35 -17.98 2.78 1.14
N VAL A 36 -17.07 2.34 2.01
CA VAL A 36 -16.40 1.06 2.00
C VAL A 36 -17.46 -0.03 1.83
N THR A 37 -17.47 -0.69 0.67
CA THR A 37 -18.33 -1.86 0.47
C THR A 37 -17.67 -3.07 1.11
N LEU A 38 -17.64 -3.05 2.45
CA LEU A 38 -17.53 -4.23 3.32
C LEU A 38 -18.85 -4.36 4.07
N LYS A 39 -19.99 -4.11 3.40
CA LYS A 39 -21.29 -4.39 3.99
C LYS A 39 -21.58 -5.89 3.85
N ASN A 40 -20.86 -6.65 4.66
CA ASN A 40 -21.24 -7.99 5.09
C ASN A 40 -21.57 -8.92 3.92
N ASP A 41 -20.63 -9.13 2.99
CA ASP A 41 -20.73 -10.27 2.07
C ASP A 41 -20.69 -11.53 2.95
N PRO A 42 -21.82 -12.18 3.25
CA PRO A 42 -21.84 -13.29 4.19
C PRO A 42 -21.07 -14.50 3.63
N LYS A 43 -20.72 -14.46 2.34
CA LYS A 43 -19.93 -15.49 1.68
C LYS A 43 -18.42 -15.33 1.93
N ARG A 44 -17.96 -14.20 2.51
CA ARG A 44 -16.53 -13.96 2.75
C ARG A 44 -16.22 -14.02 4.25
N PRO A 45 -15.70 -15.16 4.78
CA PRO A 45 -15.41 -15.32 6.20
C PRO A 45 -14.16 -14.53 6.61
N VAL A 46 -14.31 -13.23 6.84
CA VAL A 46 -13.21 -12.29 7.12
C VAL A 46 -12.32 -12.75 8.28
N GLY A 47 -12.91 -13.27 9.36
CA GLY A 47 -12.13 -13.79 10.50
C GLY A 47 -11.21 -14.94 10.10
N LYS A 48 -11.67 -15.86 9.24
CA LYS A 48 -10.85 -16.99 8.76
C LYS A 48 -9.74 -16.53 7.82
N ILE A 49 -10.04 -15.58 6.93
CA ILE A 49 -9.05 -14.99 6.02
C ILE A 49 -7.95 -14.28 6.81
N SER A 50 -8.33 -13.46 7.80
CA SER A 50 -7.39 -12.69 8.62
C SER A 50 -6.49 -13.62 9.44
N GLN A 51 -7.07 -14.68 10.01
CA GLN A 51 -6.33 -15.72 10.72
C GLN A 51 -5.30 -16.43 9.82
N ASP A 52 -5.70 -16.87 8.62
CA ASP A 52 -4.81 -17.53 7.67
C ASP A 52 -3.67 -16.61 7.17
N LEU A 53 -3.89 -15.28 7.18
CA LEU A 53 -2.89 -14.27 6.85
C LEU A 53 -2.06 -13.80 8.06
N ASN A 54 -2.35 -14.32 9.25
CA ASN A 54 -1.72 -13.94 10.52
C ASN A 54 -1.78 -12.42 10.79
N ILE A 55 -2.95 -11.83 10.62
CA ILE A 55 -3.27 -10.43 10.98
C ILE A 55 -4.61 -10.35 11.73
N SER A 56 -4.88 -9.22 12.39
CA SER A 56 -6.18 -9.03 13.03
C SER A 56 -7.30 -8.84 12.01
N THR A 57 -8.53 -9.15 12.42
CA THR A 57 -9.73 -8.92 11.58
C THR A 57 -9.85 -7.44 11.22
N ASP A 58 -9.62 -6.54 12.17
CA ASP A 58 -9.71 -5.09 11.96
C ASP A 58 -8.66 -4.57 10.97
N GLN A 59 -7.44 -5.11 11.03
CA GLN A 59 -6.38 -4.80 10.06
C GLN A 59 -6.78 -5.22 8.65
N PHE A 60 -7.32 -6.44 8.49
CA PHE A 60 -7.80 -6.89 7.19
C PHE A 60 -8.94 -6.02 6.66
N VAL A 61 -9.94 -5.72 7.50
CA VAL A 61 -11.09 -4.87 7.14
C VAL A 61 -10.62 -3.48 6.71
N SER A 62 -9.66 -2.89 7.45
CA SER A 62 -9.05 -1.60 7.11
C SER A 62 -8.28 -1.65 5.79
N CYS A 63 -7.50 -2.69 5.51
CA CYS A 63 -6.82 -2.80 4.23
C CYS A 63 -7.78 -3.03 3.07
N PHE A 64 -8.78 -3.88 3.28
CA PHE A 64 -9.79 -4.20 2.28
C PHE A 64 -10.76 -3.04 2.04
N SER A 65 -10.86 -2.08 2.96
CA SER A 65 -11.71 -0.91 2.79
C SER A 65 -11.31 -0.02 1.61
N HIS A 66 -10.07 -0.14 1.16
CA HIS A 66 -9.49 0.62 0.07
C HIS A 66 -9.56 -0.09 -1.29
N VAL A 67 -10.09 -1.33 -1.35
CA VAL A 67 -10.31 -2.03 -2.62
C VAL A 67 -11.73 -1.85 -3.15
N ASN A 68 -11.89 -1.95 -4.46
CA ASN A 68 -13.18 -1.86 -5.14
C ASN A 68 -13.51 -3.17 -5.90
N PRO A 69 -13.87 -4.25 -5.18
CA PRO A 69 -14.19 -5.55 -5.77
C PRO A 69 -15.51 -5.50 -6.55
N THR A 70 -15.81 -6.53 -7.36
CA THR A 70 -17.14 -6.63 -7.99
C THR A 70 -18.19 -6.76 -6.89
N PRO A 71 -19.30 -6.00 -6.95
CA PRO A 71 -20.40 -6.14 -6.01
C PRO A 71 -20.89 -7.59 -5.91
N GLY A 72 -21.30 -8.02 -4.71
CA GLY A 72 -21.95 -9.32 -4.50
C GLY A 72 -21.03 -10.56 -4.52
N GLY A 73 -19.69 -10.36 -4.55
CA GLY A 73 -18.73 -11.47 -4.60
C GLY A 73 -18.61 -12.12 -5.98
N ASP A 74 -19.18 -11.46 -6.98
CA ASP A 74 -19.19 -11.88 -8.37
C ASP A 74 -17.79 -12.01 -8.99
N ARG A 75 -17.76 -12.62 -10.19
CA ARG A 75 -16.54 -12.67 -11.00
C ARG A 75 -16.06 -11.23 -11.31
N PRO A 76 -14.74 -10.99 -11.37
CA PRO A 76 -14.21 -9.69 -11.79
C PRO A 76 -14.71 -9.26 -13.18
N GLU A 77 -14.91 -7.97 -13.38
CA GLU A 77 -15.23 -7.40 -14.70
C GLU A 77 -14.03 -7.46 -15.64
N SER A 78 -12.82 -7.17 -15.14
CA SER A 78 -11.59 -7.17 -15.94
C SER A 78 -10.38 -7.62 -15.14
N GLY A 79 -9.32 -8.03 -15.84
CA GLY A 79 -8.04 -8.39 -15.22
C GLY A 79 -7.33 -7.19 -14.59
N GLU A 80 -7.41 -6.02 -15.21
CA GLU A 80 -6.82 -4.78 -14.70
C GLU A 80 -7.38 -4.42 -13.33
N ARG A 81 -8.70 -4.58 -13.13
CA ARG A 81 -9.34 -4.31 -11.85
C ARG A 81 -8.91 -5.31 -10.78
N VAL A 82 -8.70 -6.59 -11.13
CA VAL A 82 -8.11 -7.59 -10.23
C VAL A 82 -6.72 -7.17 -9.80
N HIS A 83 -5.86 -6.81 -10.75
CA HIS A 83 -4.49 -6.40 -10.47
C HIS A 83 -4.42 -5.11 -9.64
N ALA A 84 -5.24 -4.11 -9.95
CA ALA A 84 -5.30 -2.85 -9.20
C ALA A 84 -5.72 -3.06 -7.75
N ASN A 85 -6.82 -3.79 -7.52
CA ASN A 85 -7.29 -4.10 -6.17
C ASN A 85 -6.28 -4.93 -5.40
N LYS A 86 -5.67 -5.93 -6.04
CA LYS A 86 -4.66 -6.78 -5.42
C LYS A 86 -3.42 -5.99 -5.01
N LYS A 87 -2.97 -5.05 -5.84
CA LYS A 87 -1.85 -4.17 -5.53
C LYS A 87 -2.14 -3.33 -4.28
N VAL A 88 -3.31 -2.70 -4.22
CA VAL A 88 -3.73 -1.90 -3.04
C VAL A 88 -3.79 -2.77 -1.78
N LEU A 89 -4.46 -3.92 -1.87
CA LEU A 89 -4.62 -4.82 -0.73
C LEU A 89 -3.27 -5.35 -0.23
N LEU A 90 -2.44 -5.90 -1.13
CA LEU A 90 -1.16 -6.50 -0.77
C LEU A 90 -0.23 -5.48 -0.10
N SER A 91 -0.12 -4.27 -0.66
CA SER A 91 0.72 -3.22 -0.09
C SER A 91 0.29 -2.85 1.33
N CYS A 92 -1.01 -2.78 1.61
CA CYS A 92 -1.51 -2.50 2.96
C CYS A 92 -1.27 -3.68 3.91
N LEU A 93 -1.58 -4.90 3.48
CA LEU A 93 -1.39 -6.10 4.31
C LEU A 93 0.06 -6.29 4.73
N GLN A 94 1.01 -5.99 3.84
CA GLN A 94 2.44 -6.07 4.12
C GLN A 94 2.94 -5.08 5.17
N GLN A 95 2.20 -4.01 5.46
CA GLN A 95 2.49 -3.11 6.58
C GLN A 95 2.22 -3.75 7.94
N HIS A 96 1.32 -4.74 7.99
CA HIS A 96 0.97 -5.48 9.21
C HIS A 96 1.68 -6.82 9.30
N ASN A 97 1.92 -7.49 8.17
CA ASN A 97 2.69 -8.71 8.08
C ASN A 97 3.45 -8.77 6.74
N SER A 98 4.73 -8.40 6.78
CA SER A 98 5.60 -8.34 5.59
C SER A 98 5.86 -9.70 4.93
N ASN A 99 5.58 -10.81 5.62
CA ASN A 99 5.70 -12.16 5.05
C ASN A 99 4.53 -12.50 4.11
N ILE A 100 3.47 -11.68 4.04
CA ILE A 100 2.38 -11.88 3.10
C ILE A 100 2.91 -11.63 1.69
N THR A 101 2.99 -12.70 0.91
CA THR A 101 3.33 -12.66 -0.52
C THR A 101 2.07 -12.64 -1.38
N ASN A 102 2.25 -12.24 -2.63
CA ASN A 102 1.23 -12.32 -3.67
C ASN A 102 0.59 -13.73 -3.75
N ASP A 103 1.41 -14.78 -3.74
CA ASP A 103 0.96 -16.17 -3.81
C ASP A 103 0.21 -16.62 -2.54
N SER A 104 0.67 -16.19 -1.36
CA SER A 104 -0.01 -16.50 -0.10
C SER A 104 -1.39 -15.84 -0.03
N LEU A 105 -1.49 -14.59 -0.48
CA LEU A 105 -2.74 -13.85 -0.55
C LEU A 105 -3.70 -14.52 -1.54
N ASP A 106 -3.25 -14.88 -2.73
CA ASP A 106 -4.09 -15.58 -3.71
C ASP A 106 -4.61 -16.91 -3.17
N ARG A 107 -3.73 -17.70 -2.55
CA ARG A 107 -4.11 -18.99 -1.97
C ARG A 107 -5.21 -18.84 -0.92
N VAL A 108 -5.07 -17.89 0.00
CA VAL A 108 -6.07 -17.65 1.05
C VAL A 108 -7.36 -17.11 0.44
N MET A 109 -7.28 -16.15 -0.48
CA MET A 109 -8.46 -15.56 -1.09
C MET A 109 -9.23 -16.58 -1.96
N ASP A 110 -8.53 -17.45 -2.68
CA ASP A 110 -9.10 -18.55 -3.45
C ASP A 110 -9.82 -19.57 -2.55
N LYS A 111 -9.22 -19.92 -1.42
CA LYS A 111 -9.78 -20.88 -0.45
C LYS A 111 -11.17 -20.45 0.05
N TYR A 112 -11.41 -19.15 0.16
CA TYR A 112 -12.64 -18.59 0.73
C TYR A 112 -13.56 -17.92 -0.30
N ARG A 113 -13.23 -17.95 -1.59
CA ARG A 113 -14.12 -17.44 -2.65
C ARG A 113 -15.09 -18.54 -3.08
N PRO A 114 -16.41 -18.27 -3.15
CA PRO A 114 -17.34 -19.18 -3.81
C PRO A 114 -16.90 -19.44 -5.26
N GLY A 115 -16.68 -20.71 -5.63
CA GLY A 115 -16.13 -21.10 -6.93
C GLY A 115 -14.60 -21.09 -7.03
N GLY A 116 -13.88 -20.77 -5.95
CA GLY A 116 -12.42 -20.85 -5.85
C GLY A 116 -11.68 -20.01 -6.91
N ARG A 117 -10.54 -20.53 -7.37
CA ARG A 117 -9.68 -19.87 -8.36
C ARG A 117 -10.38 -19.59 -9.69
N ALA A 118 -11.30 -20.47 -10.11
CA ALA A 118 -12.08 -20.28 -11.33
C ALA A 118 -12.97 -19.03 -11.30
N ALA A 119 -13.40 -18.60 -10.11
CA ALA A 119 -14.19 -17.38 -9.90
C ALA A 119 -13.36 -16.09 -9.97
N GLN A 120 -12.02 -16.19 -10.05
CA GLN A 120 -11.14 -15.04 -10.24
C GLN A 120 -10.93 -14.68 -11.72
N VAL A 121 -11.24 -15.61 -12.63
CA VAL A 121 -11.15 -15.34 -14.06
C VAL A 121 -12.20 -14.27 -14.41
N PRO A 122 -11.80 -13.16 -15.08
CA PRO A 122 -12.75 -12.15 -15.54
C PRO A 122 -13.87 -12.75 -16.40
N ARG A 123 -15.02 -12.08 -16.48
CA ARG A 123 -16.15 -12.57 -17.29
C ARG A 123 -15.95 -12.44 -18.80
N SER A 124 -15.05 -11.57 -19.24
CA SER A 124 -14.74 -11.30 -20.65
C SER A 124 -13.46 -10.51 -20.76
#